data_AF-A0A7X6CFS0-F1
#
_entry.id   AF-A0A7X6CFS0-F1
#
_cell.length_a   1.000
_cell.length_b   1.000
_cell.length_c   1.000
_cell.angle_alpha   90.00
_cell.angle_beta   90.00
_cell.angle_gamma   90.00
#
_symmetry.space_group_name_H-M   'P 1'
#
loop_
_entity.id
_entity.type
_entity.pdbx_description
1 polymer ?
#
loop_
_entity_poly.entity_id
_entity_poly.type
_entity_poly.pdbx_seq_one_letter_code
_entity_poly.pdbx_strand_id
1 'polypeptide(L)'
;MPSQKAPKIELNDEYPCPCRRRGRLVPITLTEAFGCNRCQQIFVLDESGYVIEQLSTNYPYKRAWRWTGQQWNRAHPDLRRHYLPLALGMILVLLVIWLPLALHSSGPNIILWAMVAVLLAMLPALMVWLAYRR
;
A
#
# COMPACT_ATOMS: atom_id res chain seq x y z
N MET A 1 -2.63 -14.82 -23.40
CA MET A 1 -1.76 -13.62 -23.46
C MET A 1 -0.39 -14.02 -22.95
N PRO A 2 0.68 -13.88 -23.75
CA PRO A 2 1.99 -14.39 -23.35
C PRO A 2 2.46 -13.62 -22.12
N SER A 3 2.76 -14.36 -21.05
CA SER A 3 3.38 -13.85 -19.84
C SER A 3 4.80 -13.39 -20.21
N GLN A 4 4.92 -12.13 -20.64
CA GLN A 4 6.22 -11.49 -20.84
C GLN A 4 6.87 -11.41 -19.47
N LYS A 5 7.81 -12.33 -19.20
CA LYS A 5 8.68 -12.26 -18.03
C LYS A 5 9.30 -10.87 -18.02
N ALA A 6 9.10 -10.15 -16.93
CA ALA A 6 9.66 -8.81 -16.79
C ALA A 6 11.17 -8.89 -16.99
N PRO A 7 11.77 -8.06 -17.86
CA PRO A 7 13.21 -8.05 -18.04
C PRO A 7 13.90 -7.68 -16.72
N LYS A 8 15.03 -8.34 -16.43
CA LYS A 8 15.87 -8.01 -15.29
C LYS A 8 16.42 -6.60 -15.47
N ILE A 9 16.49 -5.83 -14.39
CA ILE A 9 16.96 -4.45 -14.41
C ILE A 9 18.49 -4.48 -14.32
N GLU A 10 19.17 -4.00 -15.35
CA GLU A 10 20.62 -3.93 -15.39
C GLU A 10 21.11 -2.58 -14.89
N LEU A 11 22.08 -2.55 -13.98
CA LEU A 11 22.61 -1.29 -13.45
C LEU A 11 23.29 -0.43 -14.52
N ASN A 12 23.77 -1.05 -15.59
CA ASN A 12 24.51 -0.35 -16.64
C ASN A 12 23.59 0.32 -17.69
N ASP A 13 22.29 0.09 -17.59
CA ASP A 13 21.30 0.60 -18.53
C ASP A 13 20.72 1.95 -18.09
N GLU A 14 20.32 2.76 -19.06
CA GLU A 14 19.60 4.00 -18.81
C GLU A 14 18.08 3.78 -18.81
N TYR A 15 17.44 3.95 -17.65
CA TYR A 15 15.99 3.86 -17.54
C TYR A 15 15.33 5.25 -17.35
N PRO A 16 14.12 5.46 -17.89
CA PRO A 16 13.37 6.69 -17.63
C PRO A 16 12.94 6.78 -16.16
N CYS A 17 12.77 7.99 -15.63
CA CYS A 17 12.34 8.16 -14.24
C CYS A 17 10.84 7.81 -14.05
N PRO A 18 10.46 7.00 -13.03
CA PRO A 18 9.06 6.67 -12.75
C PRO A 18 8.23 7.88 -12.27
N CYS A 19 8.86 8.98 -11.85
CA CYS A 19 8.18 10.18 -11.34
C CYS A 19 7.60 11.10 -12.44
N ARG A 20 7.59 10.67 -13.71
CA ARG A 20 7.11 11.43 -14.90
C ARG A 20 7.82 12.77 -15.20
N ARG A 21 8.83 13.19 -14.42
CA ARG A 21 9.53 14.48 -14.60
C ARG A 21 10.60 14.50 -15.70
N ARG A 22 10.46 13.70 -16.77
CA ARG A 22 11.44 13.55 -17.88
C ARG A 22 12.90 13.32 -17.40
N GLY A 23 13.09 12.77 -16.21
CA GLY A 23 14.42 12.43 -15.69
C GLY A 23 14.89 11.06 -16.20
N ARG A 24 16.17 10.78 -16.03
CA ARG A 24 16.76 9.44 -16.21
C ARG A 24 17.28 8.93 -14.88
N LEU A 25 17.21 7.61 -14.71
CA LEU A 25 17.83 6.88 -13.61
C LEU A 25 19.29 6.66 -13.99
N VAL A 26 20.20 7.06 -13.10
CA VAL A 26 21.64 6.93 -13.25
C VAL A 26 22.11 5.99 -12.15
N PRO A 27 22.91 4.96 -12.44
CA PRO A 27 23.44 4.07 -11.41
C PRO A 27 24.35 4.83 -10.45
N ILE A 28 24.24 4.51 -9.16
CA ILE A 28 25.18 4.99 -8.14
C ILE A 28 26.26 3.92 -8.03
N THR A 29 27.45 4.25 -8.52
CA THR A 29 28.62 3.34 -8.52
C THR A 29 28.83 2.74 -7.13
N LEU A 30 29.10 1.43 -7.07
CA LEU A 30 29.33 0.65 -5.84
C LEU A 30 28.09 0.42 -4.97
N THR A 31 26.89 0.68 -5.47
CA THR A 31 25.62 0.32 -4.80
C THR A 31 24.63 -0.26 -5.78
N GLU A 32 23.74 -1.14 -5.30
CA GLU A 32 22.60 -1.62 -6.08
C GLU A 32 21.46 -0.58 -6.08
N ALA A 33 21.79 0.67 -6.44
CA ALA A 33 20.87 1.79 -6.40
C ALA A 33 21.01 2.73 -7.60
N PHE A 34 19.90 3.35 -7.95
CA PHE A 34 19.75 4.36 -8.98
C PHE A 34 19.39 5.70 -8.38
N GLY A 35 20.08 6.76 -8.79
CA GLY A 35 19.70 8.14 -8.53
C GLY A 35 19.02 8.77 -9.74
N CYS A 36 17.93 9.51 -9.55
CA CYS A 36 17.37 10.30 -10.64
C CYS A 36 18.06 11.67 -10.75
N ASN A 37 18.58 11.99 -11.94
CA ASN A 37 19.25 13.26 -12.23
C ASN A 37 18.37 14.53 -12.09
N ARG A 38 17.04 14.39 -12.16
CA ARG A 38 16.08 15.50 -12.03
C ARG A 38 15.34 15.52 -10.71
N CYS A 39 14.97 14.35 -10.20
CA CYS A 39 14.14 14.23 -9.01
C CYS A 39 14.96 14.12 -7.73
N GLN A 40 16.26 13.82 -7.83
CA GLN A 40 17.16 13.57 -6.70
C GLN A 40 16.62 12.52 -5.71
N GLN A 41 15.80 11.60 -6.20
CA GLN A 41 15.30 10.46 -5.45
C GLN A 41 16.19 9.25 -5.72
N ILE A 42 16.44 8.48 -4.68
CA ILE A 42 17.21 7.24 -4.72
C ILE A 42 16.23 6.07 -4.82
N PHE A 43 16.49 5.16 -5.74
CA PHE A 43 15.75 3.93 -5.94
C PHE A 43 16.71 2.77 -5.75
N VAL A 44 16.42 1.87 -4.84
CA VAL A 44 17.25 0.68 -4.55
C VAL A 44 16.69 -0.49 -5.34
N LEU A 45 17.56 -1.28 -5.94
CA LEU A 45 17.19 -2.53 -6.58
C LEU A 45 16.86 -3.56 -5.49
N ASP A 46 15.73 -4.23 -5.62
CA ASP A 46 15.38 -5.37 -4.76
C ASP A 46 16.33 -6.56 -5.04
N GLU A 47 16.48 -7.48 -4.07
CA GLU A 47 17.35 -8.67 -4.19
C GLU A 47 16.99 -9.55 -5.40
N SER A 48 15.71 -9.52 -5.81
CA SER A 48 15.25 -10.22 -6.99
C SER A 48 15.80 -9.64 -8.30
N GLY A 49 16.20 -8.37 -8.33
CA GLY A 49 16.72 -7.67 -9.51
C GLY A 49 15.66 -7.28 -10.54
N TYR A 50 14.37 -7.42 -10.23
CA TYR A 50 13.26 -7.08 -11.13
C TYR A 50 12.45 -5.86 -10.68
N VAL A 51 12.69 -5.37 -9.47
CA VAL A 51 11.90 -4.33 -8.84
C VAL A 51 12.85 -3.26 -8.29
N ILE A 52 12.47 -2.01 -8.45
CA ILE A 52 13.10 -0.87 -7.77
C ILE A 52 12.18 -0.37 -6.66
N GLU A 53 12.73 -0.19 -5.47
CA GLU A 53 12.07 0.43 -4.32
C GLU A 53 12.55 1.87 -4.13
N GLN A 54 11.64 2.81 -3.89
CA GLN A 54 12.02 4.16 -3.49
C GLN A 54 12.59 4.15 -2.08
N LEU A 55 13.82 4.66 -1.92
CA LEU A 55 14.39 4.95 -0.61
C LEU A 55 13.79 6.25 -0.07
N SER A 56 12.55 6.19 0.43
CA SER A 56 11.89 7.33 1.06
C SER A 56 12.13 7.34 2.56
N THR A 57 12.40 8.51 3.14
CA THR A 57 12.54 8.70 4.58
C THR A 57 11.23 8.50 5.36
N ASN A 58 10.08 8.53 4.68
CA ASN A 58 8.77 8.27 5.27
C ASN A 58 8.41 6.77 5.18
N TYR A 59 8.89 5.99 6.14
CA TYR A 59 8.31 4.68 6.47
C TYR A 59 6.84 4.88 6.91
N PRO A 60 5.84 4.07 6.52
CA PRO A 60 5.88 2.69 5.95
C PRO A 60 5.57 2.58 4.44
N TYR A 61 5.61 3.67 3.67
CA TYR A 61 5.09 3.68 2.30
C TYR A 61 6.20 3.62 1.24
N LYS A 62 6.94 2.50 1.21
CA LYS A 62 7.88 2.24 0.11
C LYS A 62 7.11 1.99 -1.18
N ARG A 63 7.31 2.84 -2.17
CA ARG A 63 6.78 2.61 -3.53
C ARG A 63 7.76 1.72 -4.28
N ALA A 64 7.22 0.67 -4.88
CA ALA A 64 8.01 -0.27 -5.68
C ALA A 64 7.51 -0.28 -7.13
N TRP A 65 8.42 -0.33 -8.08
CA TRP A 65 8.11 -0.40 -9.51
C TRP A 65 8.86 -1.56 -10.17
N ARG A 66 8.19 -2.21 -11.11
CA ARG A 66 8.74 -3.25 -11.97
C ARG A 66 8.86 -2.69 -13.39
N TRP A 67 10.00 -2.97 -14.03
CA TRP A 67 10.20 -2.62 -15.42
C TRP A 67 9.49 -3.62 -16.34
N THR A 68 8.73 -3.13 -17.31
CA THR A 68 8.01 -3.99 -18.28
C THR A 68 8.66 -4.01 -19.67
N GLY A 69 9.85 -3.43 -19.81
CA GLY A 69 10.54 -3.26 -21.09
C GLY A 69 10.26 -1.92 -21.78
N GLN A 70 9.10 -1.32 -21.55
CA GLN A 70 8.74 0.00 -22.11
C GLN A 70 8.36 1.03 -21.03
N GLN A 71 7.73 0.57 -19.95
CA GLN A 71 7.22 1.45 -18.91
C GLN A 71 7.37 0.85 -17.51
N TRP A 72 7.33 1.73 -16.52
CA TRP A 72 7.28 1.36 -15.12
C TRP A 72 5.86 0.99 -14.71
N ASN A 73 5.69 -0.20 -14.15
CA ASN A 73 4.43 -0.62 -13.52
C ASN A 73 4.61 -0.71 -12.00
N ARG A 74 3.59 -0.43 -11.20
CA ARG A 74 3.71 -0.53 -9.74
C ARG A 74 3.77 -2.00 -9.33
N ALA A 75 4.82 -2.38 -8.60
CA ALA A 75 5.02 -3.77 -8.15
C ALA A 75 4.13 -4.11 -6.95
N HIS A 76 3.89 -3.14 -6.07
CA HIS A 76 2.91 -3.26 -4.99
C HIS A 76 1.73 -2.33 -5.27
N PRO A 77 0.50 -2.85 -5.45
CA PRO A 77 -0.68 -2.00 -5.43
C PRO A 77 -0.75 -1.32 -4.05
N ASP A 78 -1.00 -0.02 -4.02
CA ASP A 78 -1.15 0.75 -2.77
C ASP A 78 -2.19 0.04 -1.87
N LEU A 79 -1.74 -0.78 -0.91
CA LEU A 79 -2.64 -1.47 0.04
C LEU A 79 -3.58 -0.47 0.71
N ARG A 80 -3.10 0.77 0.93
CA ARG A 80 -3.88 1.91 1.45
C ARG A 80 -5.18 2.18 0.67
N ARG A 81 -5.20 1.94 -0.65
CA ARG A 81 -6.39 2.15 -1.49
C ARG A 81 -7.48 1.12 -1.22
N HIS A 82 -7.14 -0.05 -0.72
CA HIS A 82 -8.09 -1.07 -0.26
C HIS A 82 -8.43 -0.93 1.23
N TYR A 83 -7.52 -0.41 2.06
CA TYR A 83 -7.81 -0.16 3.49
C TYR A 83 -8.89 0.90 3.72
N LEU A 84 -8.88 2.00 2.95
CA LEU A 84 -9.90 3.05 3.05
C LEU A 84 -11.34 2.54 2.82
N PRO A 85 -11.65 1.86 1.69
CA PRO A 85 -12.98 1.32 1.45
C PRO A 85 -13.33 0.20 2.43
N LEU A 86 -12.35 -0.59 2.88
CA LEU A 86 -12.59 -1.63 3.90
C LEU A 86 -12.97 -1.02 5.26
N ALA A 87 -12.26 0.02 5.70
CA ALA A 87 -12.57 0.74 6.94
C ALA A 87 -13.93 1.45 6.88
N LEU A 88 -14.23 2.11 5.75
CA LEU A 88 -15.55 2.70 5.50
C LEU A 88 -16.66 1.65 5.51
N GLY A 89 -16.43 0.50 4.88
CA GLY A 89 -17.37 -0.63 4.90
C GLY A 89 -17.65 -1.12 6.32
N MET A 90 -16.61 -1.27 7.15
CA MET A 90 -16.78 -1.67 8.55
C MET A 90 -17.60 -0.65 9.36
N ILE A 91 -17.33 0.66 9.18
CA ILE A 91 -18.09 1.73 9.85
C ILE A 91 -19.56 1.73 9.41
N LEU A 92 -19.81 1.56 8.10
CA LEU A 92 -21.15 1.53 7.55
C LEU A 92 -21.93 0.31 8.07
N VAL A 93 -21.31 -0.86 8.10
CA VAL A 93 -21.91 -2.09 8.65
C VAL A 93 -22.25 -1.89 10.13
N LEU A 94 -21.37 -1.25 10.90
CA LEU A 94 -21.62 -0.90 12.29
C LEU A 94 -22.85 0.00 12.45
N LEU A 95 -22.93 1.07 11.66
CA LEU A 95 -24.08 1.98 11.66
C LEU A 95 -25.37 1.28 11.24
N VAL A 96 -25.33 0.46 10.18
CA VAL A 96 -26.49 -0.26 9.66
C VAL A 96 -26.96 -1.36 10.60
N ILE A 97 -26.09 -1.95 11.43
CA ILE A 97 -26.49 -2.92 12.45
C ILE A 97 -26.99 -2.20 13.71
N TRP A 98 -26.33 -1.11 14.14
CA TRP A 98 -26.72 -0.37 15.35
C TRP A 98 -28.05 0.38 15.21
N LEU A 99 -28.30 1.04 14.08
CA LEU A 99 -29.50 1.88 13.89
C LEU A 99 -30.80 1.07 14.07
N PRO A 100 -30.99 -0.09 13.39
CA PRO A 100 -32.19 -0.89 13.50
C PRO A 100 -32.31 -1.57 14.87
N LEU A 101 -31.19 -1.95 15.48
CA LEU A 101 -31.18 -2.58 16.79
C LEU A 101 -31.59 -1.58 17.88
N ALA A 102 -31.11 -0.34 17.81
CA ALA A 102 -31.51 0.73 18.70
C ALA A 102 -32.99 1.10 18.54
N LEU A 103 -33.52 1.03 17.31
CA LEU A 103 -34.94 1.30 17.03
C LEU A 103 -35.86 0.13 17.39
N HIS A 104 -35.41 -1.12 17.25
CA HIS A 104 -36.22 -2.33 17.47
C HIS A 104 -36.19 -2.81 18.93
N SER A 105 -35.06 -2.63 19.64
CA SER A 105 -34.86 -3.10 21.02
C SER A 105 -35.36 -2.10 22.07
N SER A 106 -36.64 -1.70 22.01
CA SER A 106 -37.30 -0.99 23.12
C SER A 106 -37.65 -1.98 24.26
N GLY A 107 -36.66 -2.70 24.81
CA GLY A 107 -36.85 -3.76 25.81
C GLY A 107 -35.58 -4.09 26.63
N PRO A 108 -35.70 -4.92 27.69
CA PRO A 108 -34.69 -5.06 28.76
C PRO A 108 -33.35 -5.71 28.36
N ASN A 109 -33.24 -6.28 27.16
CA ASN A 109 -32.02 -6.96 26.68
C ASN A 109 -31.03 -6.03 25.94
N ILE A 110 -31.24 -4.71 26.02
CA ILE A 110 -30.40 -3.69 25.36
C ILE A 110 -28.92 -3.79 25.74
N ILE A 111 -28.63 -4.16 26.99
CA ILE A 111 -27.27 -4.19 27.54
C ILE A 111 -26.43 -5.33 26.93
N LEU A 112 -27.03 -6.50 26.73
CA LEU A 112 -26.37 -7.67 26.14
C LEU A 112 -26.01 -7.41 24.67
N TRP A 113 -26.93 -6.81 23.92
CA TRP A 113 -26.69 -6.43 22.52
C TRP A 113 -25.67 -5.30 22.38
N ALA A 114 -25.67 -4.34 23.32
CA ALA A 114 -24.64 -3.31 23.38
C ALA A 114 -23.24 -3.91 23.60
N MET A 115 -23.10 -4.88 24.50
CA MET A 115 -21.81 -5.56 24.75
C MET A 115 -21.30 -6.30 23.50
N VAL A 116 -22.16 -7.05 22.81
CA VAL A 116 -21.79 -7.77 21.58
C VAL A 116 -21.36 -6.80 20.48
N ALA A 117 -22.05 -5.67 20.35
CA ALA A 117 -21.73 -4.71 19.31
C ALA A 117 -20.42 -3.94 19.58
N VAL A 118 -20.14 -3.62 20.86
CA VAL A 118 -18.85 -3.04 21.26
C VAL A 118 -17.70 -4.02 20.98
N LEU A 119 -17.88 -5.31 21.29
CA LEU A 119 -16.88 -6.34 21.02
C LEU A 119 -16.59 -6.46 19.51
N LEU A 120 -17.65 -6.47 18.69
CA LEU A 120 -17.53 -6.54 17.23
C LEU A 120 -16.88 -5.29 16.63
N ALA A 121 -17.07 -4.12 17.24
CA ALA A 121 -16.43 -2.87 16.84
C ALA A 121 -14.95 -2.76 17.23
N MET A 122 -14.58 -3.37 18.36
CA MET A 122 -13.19 -3.37 18.85
C MET A 122 -12.26 -4.18 17.94
N LEU A 123 -12.72 -5.33 17.42
CA LEU A 123 -11.92 -6.21 16.55
C LEU A 123 -11.30 -5.50 15.32
N PRO A 124 -12.05 -4.77 14.47
CA PRO A 124 -11.48 -4.05 13.34
C PRO A 124 -10.58 -2.89 13.75
N ALA A 125 -10.92 -2.16 14.83
CA ALA A 125 -10.09 -1.09 15.35
C ALA A 125 -8.71 -1.62 15.80
N LEU A 126 -8.69 -2.80 16.43
CA LEU A 126 -7.49 -3.47 16.89
C LEU A 126 -6.65 -4.00 15.71
N MET A 127 -7.29 -4.54 14.67
CA MET A 127 -6.58 -4.91 13.43
C MET A 127 -5.93 -3.70 12.74
N VAL A 128 -6.63 -2.57 12.64
CA VAL A 128 -6.08 -1.32 12.07
C VAL A 128 -4.92 -0.79 12.91
N TRP A 129 -5.07 -0.81 14.24
CA TRP A 129 -4.01 -0.38 15.16
C TRP A 129 -2.75 -1.25 15.04
N LEU A 130 -2.90 -2.58 14.99
CA LEU A 130 -1.77 -3.50 14.78
C LEU A 130 -1.10 -3.31 13.41
N ALA A 131 -1.87 -3.04 12.36
CA ALA A 131 -1.34 -2.77 11.03
C ALA A 131 -0.57 -1.45 10.94
N TYR A 132 -0.89 -0.47 11.77
CA TYR A 132 -0.18 0.82 11.83
C TYR A 132 1.02 0.84 12.78
N ARG A 133 1.15 -0.15 13.68
CA ARG A 133 2.20 -0.21 14.71
C ARG A 133 3.45 -1.02 14.29
N ARG A 134 3.50 -1.53 13.06
CA ARG A 134 4.67 -2.21 12.45
C ARG A 134 5.23 -1.39 11.30
#